data_AF-A0A936HCH6-F1
#
_entry.id   AF-A0A936HCH6-F1
#
_cell.length_a   1.000
_cell.length_b   1.000
_cell.length_c   1.000
_cell.angle_alpha   90.00
_cell.angle_beta   90.00
_cell.angle_gamma   90.00
#
_symmetry.space_group_name_H-M   'P 1'
#
loop_
_entity.id
_entity.type
_entity.pdbx_description
1 polymer ?
#
loop_
_entity_poly.entity_id
_entity_poly.type
_entity_poly.pdbx_seq_one_letter_code
_entity_poly.pdbx_strand_id
1 'polypeptide(L)'
;MIVSVWRFLFCLLGLLSVAASWAADDFTTLARTLLNSARDLPFPRHWTAYQVYASNTLDLVAFQRPYQNAINQLPGPIKRSDGPWLAPMQMKSALNRFLSAPQGEFIYISGCQPHGCNPSVSVVFDPATGKLALLLERAEPSKTQRRYWLVGDYTPPMAALLRAVRAAEKVGYNRLPLPLQTQSKVVAALAR
;
A
#
# COMPACT_ATOMS: atom_id res chain seq x y z
N MET A 1 1.33 -1.23 48.18
CA MET A 1 0.45 -1.72 47.09
C MET A 1 0.85 -1.25 45.69
N ILE A 2 2.12 -0.88 45.42
CA ILE A 2 2.55 -0.32 44.11
C ILE A 2 3.06 -1.41 43.14
N VAL A 3 3.50 -2.56 43.65
CA VAL A 3 4.15 -3.62 42.85
C VAL A 3 3.19 -4.39 41.93
N SER A 4 1.90 -4.47 42.28
CA SER A 4 0.91 -5.24 41.50
C SER A 4 0.53 -4.55 40.18
N VAL A 5 0.50 -3.23 40.16
CA VAL A 5 0.11 -2.43 38.98
C VAL A 5 1.14 -2.51 37.87
N TRP A 6 2.44 -2.50 38.22
CA TRP A 6 3.53 -2.62 37.25
C TRP A 6 3.57 -4.00 36.59
N ARG A 7 3.32 -5.08 37.34
CA ARG A 7 3.22 -6.44 36.78
C ARG A 7 2.06 -6.55 35.79
N PHE A 8 0.90 -5.97 36.12
CA PHE A 8 -0.23 -5.92 35.20
C PHE A 8 0.07 -5.12 33.94
N LEU A 9 0.74 -3.97 34.07
CA LEU A 9 1.12 -3.13 32.93
C LEU A 9 2.09 -3.84 31.99
N PHE A 10 3.10 -4.53 32.54
CA PHE A 10 4.06 -5.31 31.76
C PHE A 10 3.41 -6.53 31.10
N CYS A 11 2.46 -7.21 31.76
CA CYS A 11 1.70 -8.29 31.14
C CYS A 11 0.81 -7.79 29.99
N LEU A 12 0.15 -6.65 30.15
CA LEU A 12 -0.65 -6.02 29.08
C LEU A 12 0.21 -5.59 27.89
N LEU A 13 1.38 -4.99 28.13
CA LEU A 13 2.34 -4.61 27.09
C LEU A 13 2.92 -5.85 26.38
N GLY A 14 3.18 -6.93 27.11
CA GLY A 14 3.60 -8.21 26.54
C GLY A 14 2.52 -8.84 25.66
N LEU A 15 1.27 -8.87 26.12
CA LEU A 15 0.12 -9.38 25.36
C LEU A 15 -0.15 -8.56 24.10
N LEU A 16 -0.04 -7.22 24.18
CA LEU A 16 -0.16 -6.32 23.04
C LEU A 16 0.96 -6.53 22.01
N SER A 17 2.19 -6.78 22.47
CA SER A 17 3.33 -7.05 21.59
C SER A 17 3.17 -8.39 20.87
N VAL A 18 2.69 -9.42 21.56
CA VAL A 18 2.38 -10.71 20.93
C VAL A 18 1.22 -10.54 19.95
N ALA A 19 0.10 -9.92 20.33
CA ALA A 19 -1.02 -9.70 19.41
C ALA A 19 -0.63 -8.89 18.16
N ALA A 20 0.29 -7.91 18.29
CA ALA A 20 0.81 -7.14 17.16
C ALA A 20 1.68 -7.98 16.20
N SER A 21 2.50 -8.91 16.73
CA SER A 21 3.28 -9.84 15.92
C SER A 21 2.37 -10.78 15.11
N TRP A 22 1.32 -11.31 15.73
CA TRP A 22 0.39 -12.23 15.06
C TRP A 22 -0.44 -11.51 13.99
N ALA A 23 -0.88 -10.28 14.25
CA ALA A 23 -1.58 -9.48 13.24
C ALA A 23 -0.69 -9.14 12.03
N ALA A 24 0.62 -8.92 12.24
CA ALA A 24 1.57 -8.68 11.14
C ALA A 24 1.82 -9.94 10.29
N ASP A 25 1.86 -11.12 10.92
CA ASP A 25 1.99 -12.41 10.25
C ASP A 25 0.74 -12.75 9.41
N ASP A 26 -0.45 -12.38 9.89
CA ASP A 26 -1.71 -12.55 9.15
C ASP A 26 -1.75 -11.72 7.86
N PHE A 27 -1.31 -10.46 7.90
CA PHE A 27 -1.24 -9.61 6.70
C PHE A 27 -0.25 -10.15 5.66
N THR A 28 0.89 -10.66 6.11
CA THR A 28 1.93 -11.20 5.23
C THR A 28 1.47 -12.50 4.57
N THR A 29 0.78 -13.35 5.33
CA THR A 29 0.18 -14.59 4.84
C THR A 29 -0.95 -14.28 3.85
N LEU A 30 -1.83 -13.33 4.17
CA LEU A 30 -2.90 -12.90 3.27
C LEU A 30 -2.34 -12.29 1.98
N ALA A 31 -1.29 -11.46 2.07
CA ALA A 31 -0.63 -10.88 0.90
C ALA A 31 -0.03 -11.97 0.00
N ARG A 32 0.60 -13.00 0.59
CA ARG A 32 1.12 -14.15 -0.15
C ARG A 32 0.02 -14.91 -0.88
N THR A 33 -1.11 -15.15 -0.24
CA THR A 33 -2.27 -15.80 -0.89
C THR A 33 -2.79 -14.95 -2.04
N LEU A 34 -2.89 -13.63 -1.85
CA LEU A 34 -3.37 -12.70 -2.87
C LEU A 34 -2.43 -12.59 -4.08
N LEU A 35 -1.11 -12.75 -3.92
CA LEU A 35 -0.18 -12.82 -5.07
C LEU A 35 -0.56 -13.93 -6.07
N ASN A 36 -1.11 -15.03 -5.56
CA ASN A 36 -1.45 -16.20 -6.37
C ASN A 36 -2.86 -16.12 -6.96
N SER A 37 -3.77 -15.37 -6.32
CA SER A 37 -5.16 -15.24 -6.77
C SER A 37 -5.45 -13.97 -7.56
N ALA A 38 -4.72 -12.88 -7.31
CA ALA A 38 -4.92 -11.62 -8.00
C ALA A 38 -4.38 -11.68 -9.44
N ARG A 39 -5.02 -10.94 -10.34
CA ARG A 39 -4.73 -10.90 -11.77
C ARG A 39 -4.70 -9.46 -12.25
N ASP A 40 -3.69 -9.12 -13.04
CA ASP A 40 -3.73 -7.93 -13.87
C ASP A 40 -4.69 -8.19 -15.05
N LEU A 41 -5.71 -7.35 -15.19
CA LEU A 41 -6.69 -7.41 -16.27
C LEU A 41 -6.63 -6.12 -17.10
N PRO A 42 -7.14 -6.13 -18.36
CA PRO A 42 -7.38 -4.89 -19.08
C PRO A 42 -8.43 -4.04 -18.36
N PHE A 43 -8.29 -2.72 -18.43
CA PHE A 43 -9.30 -1.80 -17.88
C PHE A 43 -10.64 -2.00 -18.62
N PRO A 44 -11.75 -2.24 -17.89
CA PRO A 44 -13.08 -2.28 -18.48
C PRO A 44 -13.44 -0.93 -19.11
N ARG A 45 -14.34 -0.93 -20.11
CA ARG A 45 -14.77 0.32 -20.79
C ARG A 45 -15.20 1.42 -19.82
N HIS A 46 -15.93 1.08 -18.78
CA HIS A 46 -16.40 2.04 -17.77
C HIS A 46 -15.29 2.55 -16.82
N TRP A 47 -14.12 1.91 -16.80
CA TRP A 47 -12.91 2.35 -16.08
C TRP A 47 -11.81 2.86 -17.01
N THR A 48 -12.09 3.06 -18.31
CA THR A 48 -11.07 3.53 -19.28
C THR A 48 -10.45 4.88 -18.94
N ALA A 49 -11.20 5.77 -18.26
CA ALA A 49 -10.65 7.02 -17.74
C ALA A 49 -9.47 6.79 -16.76
N TYR A 50 -9.46 5.64 -16.08
CA TYR A 50 -8.41 5.22 -15.16
C TYR A 50 -7.28 4.46 -15.86
N GLN A 51 -7.35 4.22 -17.17
CA GLN A 51 -6.27 3.57 -17.93
C GLN A 51 -5.15 4.56 -18.28
N VAL A 52 -5.52 5.82 -18.49
CA VAL A 52 -4.61 6.88 -18.91
C VAL A 52 -3.73 7.25 -17.72
N TYR A 53 -2.43 7.46 -17.97
CA TYR A 53 -1.36 7.84 -17.03
C TYR A 53 -1.85 8.19 -15.63
N ALA A 54 -1.29 7.59 -14.58
CA ALA A 54 -1.89 7.72 -13.26
C ALA A 54 -2.12 9.16 -12.77
N SER A 55 -1.35 10.16 -13.23
CA SER A 55 -1.64 11.59 -12.99
C SER A 55 -3.07 11.97 -13.37
N ASN A 56 -3.58 11.48 -14.49
CA ASN A 56 -4.95 11.74 -14.95
C ASN A 56 -5.98 10.96 -14.14
N THR A 57 -5.60 9.78 -13.63
CA THR A 57 -6.45 9.00 -12.73
C THR A 57 -6.62 9.69 -11.37
N LEU A 58 -5.54 10.32 -10.90
CA LEU A 58 -5.50 11.14 -9.71
C LEU A 58 -6.40 12.39 -9.82
N ASP A 59 -6.77 12.80 -11.04
CA ASP A 59 -7.69 13.92 -11.31
C ASP A 59 -9.18 13.53 -11.30
N LEU A 60 -9.49 12.24 -11.21
CA LEU A 60 -10.88 11.78 -11.20
C LEU A 60 -11.52 12.05 -9.83
N VAL A 61 -12.65 12.74 -9.83
CA VAL A 61 -13.36 13.19 -8.62
C VAL A 61 -13.61 12.04 -7.63
N ALA A 62 -13.98 10.86 -8.14
CA ALA A 62 -14.22 9.67 -7.33
C ALA A 62 -12.97 9.17 -6.60
N PHE A 63 -11.78 9.45 -7.11
CA PHE A 63 -10.50 9.08 -6.50
C PHE A 63 -9.93 10.19 -5.60
N GLN A 64 -10.08 11.45 -6.00
CA GLN A 64 -9.48 12.61 -5.32
C GLN A 64 -9.84 12.68 -3.83
N ARG A 65 -11.12 12.53 -3.47
CA ARG A 65 -11.56 12.67 -2.08
C ARG A 65 -11.03 11.54 -1.18
N PRO A 66 -11.19 10.24 -1.51
CA PRO A 66 -10.58 9.16 -0.73
C PRO A 66 -9.06 9.30 -0.60
N TYR A 67 -8.39 9.73 -1.65
CA TYR A 67 -6.94 9.91 -1.66
C TYR A 67 -6.49 11.07 -0.76
N GLN A 68 -7.16 12.23 -0.84
CA GLN A 68 -6.88 13.36 0.03
C GLN A 68 -7.15 13.02 1.51
N ASN A 69 -8.21 12.27 1.78
CA ASN A 69 -8.52 11.76 3.12
C ASN A 69 -7.40 10.87 3.65
N ALA A 70 -6.86 9.97 2.82
CA ALA A 70 -5.71 9.13 3.18
C ALA A 70 -4.46 9.96 3.47
N ILE A 71 -4.12 10.95 2.64
CA ILE A 71 -2.99 11.86 2.88
C ILE A 71 -3.15 12.61 4.21
N ASN A 72 -4.36 13.06 4.53
CA ASN A 72 -4.61 13.83 5.75
C ASN A 72 -4.34 13.01 7.03
N GLN A 73 -4.40 11.68 6.97
CA GLN A 73 -4.06 10.77 8.05
C GLN A 73 -2.54 10.59 8.24
N LEU A 74 -1.71 11.02 7.29
CA LEU A 74 -0.26 10.95 7.44
C LEU A 74 0.23 11.87 8.58
N PRO A 75 1.35 11.53 9.24
CA PRO A 75 1.93 12.37 10.28
C PRO A 75 2.24 13.78 9.78
N GLY A 76 2.04 14.78 10.66
CA GLY A 76 2.30 16.20 10.34
C GLY A 76 3.66 16.49 9.69
N PRO A 77 4.79 15.91 10.17
CA PRO A 77 6.10 16.09 9.52
C PRO A 77 6.15 15.57 8.08
N ILE A 78 5.49 14.45 7.79
CA ILE A 78 5.39 13.89 6.44
C ILE A 78 4.56 14.82 5.56
N LYS A 79 3.40 15.28 6.03
CA LYS A 79 2.55 16.22 5.28
C LYS A 79 3.27 17.53 4.95
N ARG A 80 4.12 18.04 5.85
CA ARG A 80 4.91 19.26 5.58
C ARG A 80 6.06 19.03 4.60
N SER A 81 6.72 17.88 4.67
CA SER A 81 7.86 17.53 3.82
C SER A 81 7.43 17.06 2.43
N ASP A 82 6.52 16.10 2.38
CA ASP A 82 6.12 15.37 1.17
C ASP A 82 4.78 15.84 0.60
N GLY A 83 4.00 16.61 1.38
CA GLY A 83 2.67 17.07 0.98
C GLY A 83 2.59 17.70 -0.41
N PRO A 84 3.54 18.58 -0.82
CA PRO A 84 3.48 19.19 -2.15
C PRO A 84 3.45 18.14 -3.28
N TRP A 85 4.37 17.18 -3.27
CA TRP A 85 4.45 16.17 -4.34
C TRP A 85 3.44 15.03 -4.19
N LEU A 86 2.97 14.76 -2.96
CA LEU A 86 1.90 13.80 -2.69
C LEU A 86 0.54 14.29 -3.19
N ALA A 87 0.39 15.58 -3.49
CA ALA A 87 -0.81 16.08 -4.15
C ALA A 87 -1.07 15.27 -5.43
N PRO A 88 -2.34 14.90 -5.71
CA PRO A 88 -2.70 14.01 -6.83
C PRO A 88 -2.02 14.37 -8.16
N MET A 89 -1.84 15.67 -8.44
CA MET A 89 -1.29 16.15 -9.72
C MET A 89 0.24 16.21 -9.80
N GLN A 90 0.97 16.07 -8.68
CA GLN A 90 2.42 16.34 -8.64
C GLN A 90 3.29 15.09 -8.59
N MET A 91 2.67 13.92 -8.49
CA MET A 91 3.39 12.65 -8.51
C MET A 91 3.88 12.29 -9.91
N LYS A 92 5.13 11.82 -10.01
CA LYS A 92 5.58 11.09 -11.20
C LYS A 92 5.19 9.62 -11.02
N SER A 93 4.21 9.16 -11.78
CA SER A 93 3.77 7.76 -11.71
C SER A 93 4.58 6.84 -12.62
N ALA A 94 4.85 5.64 -12.09
CA ALA A 94 5.50 4.56 -12.83
C ALA A 94 4.48 3.55 -13.40
N LEU A 95 3.27 3.46 -12.83
CA LEU A 95 2.38 2.34 -13.12
C LEU A 95 0.92 2.59 -12.70
N ASN A 96 0.01 2.14 -13.56
CA ASN A 96 -1.41 2.02 -13.29
C ASN A 96 -1.92 0.66 -13.76
N ARG A 97 -2.73 -0.02 -12.95
CA ARG A 97 -3.16 -1.40 -13.17
C ARG A 97 -4.60 -1.61 -12.72
N PHE A 98 -5.33 -2.38 -13.49
CA PHE A 98 -6.62 -2.92 -13.07
C PHE A 98 -6.38 -4.34 -12.54
N LEU A 99 -6.76 -4.57 -11.28
CA LEU A 99 -6.54 -5.81 -10.58
C LEU A 99 -7.88 -6.48 -10.30
N SER A 100 -7.99 -7.76 -10.60
CA SER A 100 -9.09 -8.60 -10.14
C SER A 100 -8.57 -9.58 -9.09
N ALA A 101 -9.25 -9.66 -7.96
CA ALA A 101 -8.98 -10.60 -6.89
C ALA A 101 -10.31 -11.20 -6.37
N PRO A 102 -10.29 -12.28 -5.58
CA PRO A 102 -11.52 -12.90 -5.08
C PRO A 102 -12.43 -11.96 -4.28
N GLN A 103 -11.87 -10.87 -3.74
CA GLN A 103 -12.57 -9.88 -2.93
C GLN A 103 -13.18 -8.75 -3.74
N GLY A 104 -12.83 -8.62 -5.02
CA GLY A 104 -13.33 -7.55 -5.87
C GLY A 104 -12.34 -7.12 -6.95
N GLU A 105 -12.69 -6.01 -7.60
CA GLU A 105 -11.89 -5.36 -8.62
C GLU A 105 -11.31 -4.07 -8.05
N PHE A 106 -10.05 -3.78 -8.38
CA PHE A 106 -9.30 -2.71 -7.76
C PHE A 106 -8.44 -1.99 -8.80
N ILE A 107 -8.17 -0.71 -8.53
CA ILE A 107 -7.25 0.10 -9.31
C ILE A 107 -6.00 0.30 -8.48
N TYR A 108 -4.87 -0.19 -8.99
CA TYR A 108 -3.58 -0.02 -8.39
C TYR A 108 -2.80 1.08 -9.09
N ILE A 109 -2.28 2.01 -8.30
CA ILE A 109 -1.51 3.14 -8.77
C ILE A 109 -0.23 3.22 -7.96
N SER A 110 0.92 3.42 -8.61
CA SER A 110 2.17 3.74 -7.92
C SER A 110 2.86 4.96 -8.52
N GLY A 111 3.58 5.68 -7.68
CA GLY A 111 4.43 6.78 -8.10
C GLY A 111 5.50 7.10 -7.08
N CYS A 112 6.35 8.05 -7.41
CA CYS A 112 7.41 8.48 -6.52
C CYS A 112 7.71 9.96 -6.65
N GLN A 113 8.48 10.45 -5.68
CA GLN A 113 8.91 11.84 -5.66
C GLN A 113 9.75 12.17 -6.91
N PRO A 114 9.47 13.29 -7.59
CA PRO A 114 10.30 13.78 -8.68
C PRO A 114 11.77 13.92 -8.27
N HIS A 115 12.69 13.72 -9.21
CA HIS A 115 14.15 13.94 -9.04
C HIS A 115 14.88 13.10 -7.98
N GLY A 116 14.26 12.04 -7.44
CA GLY A 116 14.94 11.12 -6.52
C GLY A 116 14.25 9.78 -6.29
N CYS A 117 12.99 9.64 -6.69
CA CYS A 117 12.15 8.44 -6.55
C CYS A 117 12.13 7.80 -5.14
N ASN A 118 12.43 8.60 -4.13
CA ASN A 118 12.36 8.29 -2.72
C ASN A 118 12.00 9.59 -1.98
N PRO A 119 10.83 9.70 -1.34
CA PRO A 119 9.87 8.64 -1.05
C PRO A 119 9.07 8.15 -2.28
N SER A 120 8.39 7.03 -2.10
CA SER A 120 7.47 6.44 -3.09
C SER A 120 6.13 6.11 -2.46
N VAL A 121 5.06 6.14 -3.24
CA VAL A 121 3.71 5.87 -2.78
C VAL A 121 3.01 4.89 -3.72
N SER A 122 2.21 4.01 -3.15
CA SER A 122 1.35 3.09 -3.86
C SER A 122 -0.04 3.10 -3.28
N VAL A 123 -1.04 2.91 -4.12
CA VAL A 123 -2.44 3.01 -3.77
C VAL A 123 -3.20 1.82 -4.37
N VAL A 124 -4.12 1.27 -3.59
CA VAL A 124 -5.19 0.39 -4.07
C VAL A 124 -6.51 1.09 -3.79
N PHE A 125 -7.29 1.33 -4.84
CA PHE A 125 -8.61 1.92 -4.78
C PHE A 125 -9.66 0.88 -5.17
N ASP A 126 -10.70 0.74 -4.35
CA ASP A 126 -11.88 -0.05 -4.66
C ASP A 126 -12.95 0.88 -5.24
N PRO A 127 -13.18 0.83 -6.57
CA PRO A 127 -14.19 1.67 -7.19
C PRO A 127 -15.63 1.38 -6.76
N ALA A 128 -15.94 0.15 -6.35
CA ALA A 128 -17.31 -0.24 -6.00
C ALA A 128 -17.72 0.36 -4.64
N THR A 129 -16.76 0.48 -3.72
CA THR A 129 -17.02 1.00 -2.37
C THR A 129 -16.48 2.42 -2.13
N GLY A 130 -15.62 2.92 -3.01
CA GLY A 130 -14.91 4.19 -2.83
C GLY A 130 -13.79 4.14 -1.80
N LYS A 131 -13.44 2.95 -1.30
CA LYS A 131 -12.38 2.74 -0.31
C LYS A 131 -10.99 2.83 -0.93
N LEU A 132 -10.00 3.23 -0.14
CA LEU A 132 -8.65 3.47 -0.61
C LEU A 132 -7.62 3.12 0.47
N ALA A 133 -6.66 2.26 0.10
CA ALA A 133 -5.45 2.01 0.86
C ALA A 133 -4.28 2.75 0.22
N LEU A 134 -3.55 3.56 0.98
CA LEU A 134 -2.35 4.27 0.55
C LEU A 134 -1.16 3.82 1.39
N LEU A 135 -0.09 3.38 0.71
CA LEU A 135 1.17 2.99 1.30
C LEU A 135 2.25 3.99 0.87
N LEU A 136 2.74 4.78 1.82
CA LEU A 136 3.91 5.64 1.65
C LEU A 136 5.15 4.91 2.17
N GLU A 137 6.22 4.91 1.37
CA GLU A 137 7.48 4.25 1.68
C GLU A 137 8.64 5.23 1.53
N ARG A 138 9.52 5.28 2.54
CA ARG A 138 10.72 6.12 2.53
C ARG A 138 11.92 5.29 2.94
N ALA A 139 12.96 5.31 2.11
CA ALA A 139 14.29 4.83 2.49
C ALA A 139 15.03 5.92 3.25
N GLU A 140 15.56 5.62 4.43
CA GLU A 140 16.43 6.55 5.15
C GLU A 140 17.87 6.43 4.62
N PRO A 141 18.56 7.55 4.35
CA PRO A 141 19.91 7.52 3.75
C PRO A 141 20.99 6.90 4.65
N SER A 142 20.78 6.84 5.97
CA SER A 142 21.78 6.38 6.94
C SER A 142 21.46 5.04 7.60
N LYS A 143 20.36 4.38 7.23
CA LYS A 143 19.93 3.10 7.82
C LYS A 143 19.40 2.18 6.74
N THR A 144 19.70 0.88 6.87
CA THR A 144 19.01 -0.20 6.13
C THR A 144 17.50 -0.26 6.42
N GLN A 145 17.02 0.53 7.37
CA GLN A 145 15.64 0.56 7.81
C GLN A 145 14.78 1.45 6.90
N ARG A 146 13.76 0.83 6.29
CA ARG A 146 12.72 1.54 5.54
C ARG A 146 11.58 1.90 6.49
N ARG A 147 11.01 3.10 6.31
CA ARG A 147 9.78 3.50 7.00
C ARG A 147 8.61 3.39 6.05
N TYR A 148 7.50 2.88 6.60
CA TYR A 148 6.27 2.63 5.88
C TYR A 148 5.10 3.25 6.65
N TRP A 149 4.19 3.89 5.93
CA TRP A 149 2.93 4.38 6.48
C TRP A 149 1.79 3.87 5.60
N LEU A 150 0.91 3.07 6.20
CA LEU A 150 -0.31 2.58 5.56
C LEU A 150 -1.48 3.38 6.14
N VAL A 151 -2.21 4.08 5.28
CA VAL A 151 -3.29 5.02 5.65
C VAL A 151 -4.47 4.92 4.66
N GLY A 152 -5.59 5.54 5.02
CA GLY A 152 -6.82 5.54 4.24
C GLY A 152 -7.92 4.68 4.86
N ASP A 153 -9.13 4.75 4.30
CA ASP A 153 -10.22 3.85 4.65
C ASP A 153 -10.10 2.59 3.78
N TYR A 154 -9.61 1.50 4.37
CA TYR A 154 -9.36 0.25 3.66
C TYR A 154 -9.79 -0.97 4.46
N THR A 155 -10.03 -2.06 3.74
CA THR A 155 -10.22 -3.38 4.35
C THR A 155 -8.88 -4.12 4.49
N PRO A 156 -8.74 -5.08 5.42
CA PRO A 156 -7.51 -5.85 5.55
C PRO A 156 -7.05 -6.53 4.23
N PRO A 157 -7.95 -7.11 3.41
CA PRO A 157 -7.57 -7.64 2.11
C PRO A 157 -7.01 -6.60 1.13
N MET A 158 -7.53 -5.36 1.12
CA MET A 158 -6.99 -4.29 0.27
C MET A 158 -5.57 -3.91 0.67
N ALA A 159 -5.31 -3.81 1.98
CA ALA A 159 -3.96 -3.56 2.49
C ALA A 159 -2.98 -4.68 2.13
N ALA A 160 -3.40 -5.93 2.25
CA ALA A 160 -2.62 -7.09 1.85
C ALA A 160 -2.36 -7.12 0.34
N LEU A 161 -3.38 -6.82 -0.48
CA LEU A 161 -3.27 -6.72 -1.93
C LEU A 161 -2.28 -5.61 -2.33
N LEU A 162 -2.38 -4.44 -1.70
CA LEU A 162 -1.46 -3.32 -1.92
C LEU A 162 -0.02 -3.71 -1.64
N ARG A 163 0.26 -4.37 -0.52
CA ARG A 163 1.60 -4.87 -0.18
C ARG A 163 2.09 -5.91 -1.19
N ALA A 164 1.25 -6.86 -1.55
CA ALA A 164 1.55 -7.91 -2.53
C ALA A 164 1.95 -7.32 -3.89
N VAL A 165 1.11 -6.46 -4.45
CA VAL A 165 1.33 -5.84 -5.76
C VAL A 165 2.54 -4.91 -5.72
N ARG A 166 2.75 -4.16 -4.64
CA ARG A 166 3.92 -3.31 -4.48
C ARG A 166 5.22 -4.11 -4.39
N ALA A 167 5.22 -5.22 -3.65
CA ALA A 167 6.37 -6.12 -3.60
C ALA A 167 6.68 -6.73 -4.97
N ALA A 168 5.64 -7.13 -5.72
CA ALA A 168 5.76 -7.62 -7.09
C ALA A 168 6.35 -6.57 -8.05
N GLU A 169 5.89 -5.33 -7.96
CA GLU A 169 6.39 -4.21 -8.73
C GLU A 169 7.88 -3.97 -8.46
N LYS A 170 8.31 -3.96 -7.19
CA LYS A 170 9.71 -3.71 -6.82
C LYS A 170 10.69 -4.75 -7.33
N VAL A 171 10.24 -5.98 -7.59
CA VAL A 171 11.09 -7.06 -8.10
C VAL A 171 11.30 -6.98 -9.62
N GLY A 172 10.44 -6.26 -10.36
CA GLY A 172 10.65 -6.08 -11.80
C GLY A 172 9.43 -5.64 -12.60
N TYR A 173 8.52 -4.84 -12.03
CA TYR A 173 7.30 -4.37 -12.69
C TYR A 173 6.43 -5.50 -13.30
N ASN A 174 6.53 -6.71 -12.77
CA ASN A 174 5.84 -7.87 -13.33
C ASN A 174 4.33 -7.76 -13.12
N ARG A 175 3.56 -8.18 -14.12
CA ARG A 175 2.10 -8.33 -14.01
C ARG A 175 1.76 -9.59 -13.22
N LEU A 176 0.67 -9.54 -12.47
CA LEU A 176 0.09 -10.67 -11.77
C LEU A 176 -0.73 -11.53 -12.75
N PRO A 177 -0.67 -12.87 -12.64
CA PRO A 177 0.08 -13.64 -11.66
C PRO A 177 1.58 -13.65 -11.97
N LEU A 178 2.39 -13.70 -10.92
CA LEU A 178 3.84 -13.78 -11.07
C LEU A 178 4.27 -15.16 -11.59
N PRO A 179 5.31 -15.22 -12.46
CA PRO A 179 5.99 -16.47 -12.75
C PRO A 179 6.52 -17.13 -11.47
N LEU A 180 6.48 -18.45 -11.38
CA LEU A 180 6.91 -19.23 -10.20
C LEU A 180 8.32 -18.84 -9.70
N GLN A 181 9.25 -18.60 -10.61
CA GLN A 181 10.62 -18.19 -10.30
C GLN A 181 10.71 -16.80 -9.63
N THR A 182 9.74 -15.92 -9.90
CA THR A 182 9.67 -14.56 -9.36
C THR A 182 8.91 -14.53 -8.03
N GLN A 183 8.00 -15.49 -7.79
CA GLN A 183 7.20 -15.55 -6.57
C GLN A 183 8.08 -15.66 -5.31
N SER A 184 9.12 -16.49 -5.33
CA SER A 184 10.03 -16.64 -4.18
C SER A 184 10.72 -15.33 -3.79
N LYS A 185 11.14 -14.52 -4.77
CA LYS A 185 11.75 -13.19 -4.55
C LYS A 185 10.75 -12.20 -3.95
N VAL A 186 9.49 -12.24 -4.40
CA VAL A 186 8.44 -11.34 -3.92
C VAL A 186 7.98 -11.74 -2.51
N VAL A 187 7.87 -13.03 -2.21
CA VAL A 187 7.60 -13.52 -0.85
C VAL A 187 8.71 -13.11 0.12
N ALA A 188 9.97 -13.19 -0.30
CA ALA A 188 11.10 -12.70 0.51
C ALA A 188 11.05 -11.17 0.72
N ALA A 189 10.54 -10.41 -0.26
CA ALA A 189 10.36 -8.97 -0.13
C ALA A 189 9.20 -8.59 0.79
N LEU A 190 8.16 -9.42 0.91
CA LEU A 190 7.03 -9.21 1.84
C LEU A 190 7.40 -9.46 3.30
N ALA A 191 8.41 -10.28 3.56
CA ALA A 191 8.88 -10.60 4.91
C ALA A 191 9.89 -9.57 5.48
N ARG A 192 10.15 -8.47 4.74
CA ARG A 192 11.13 -7.43 5.07
C ARG A 192 10.46 -6.08 5.26
#